data_AF-A0A0B1RZ07-F1
#
_entry.id   AF-A0A0B1RZ07-F1
#
_cell.length_a   1.000
_cell.length_b   1.000
_cell.length_c   1.000
_cell.angle_alpha   90.00
_cell.angle_beta   90.00
_cell.angle_gamma   90.00
#
_symmetry.space_group_name_H-M   'P 1'
#
loop_
_entity.id
_entity.type
_entity.pdbx_description
1 polymer ?
#
loop_
_entity_poly.entity_id
_entity_poly.type
_entity_poly.pdbx_seq_one_letter_code
_entity_poly.pdbx_strand_id
1 'polypeptide(L)'
;LCLGSFAKATCLNCSAKFDGDIIREDVMAKRVARCPRCTVGVIKPDIVFFGEDLGKHFHTQMAIDKDDVDLLVVIGSSLKVRPVSLIPFSVNPNVPQILINR
;
A
#
# COMPACT_ATOMS: atom_id res chain seq x y z
N LEU A 1 -5.66 -1.29 1.97
CA LEU A 1 -4.64 -0.27 2.34
C LEU A 1 -3.89 0.12 1.07
N CYS A 2 -3.86 1.40 0.71
CA CYS A 2 -3.32 1.84 -0.59
C CYS A 2 -1.84 1.45 -0.77
N LEU A 3 -1.01 1.63 0.27
CA LEU A 3 0.42 1.33 0.23
C LEU A 3 0.78 -0.08 0.70
N GLY A 4 -0.20 -0.98 0.78
CA GLY A 4 -0.01 -2.33 1.31
C GLY A 4 0.11 -2.39 2.83
N SER A 5 0.62 -3.50 3.36
CA SER A 5 0.74 -3.75 4.79
C SER A 5 1.80 -4.82 5.10
N PHE A 6 2.17 -4.94 6.38
CA PHE A 6 3.02 -6.03 6.87
C PHE A 6 2.27 -7.36 7.07
N ALA A 7 1.00 -7.49 6.64
CA ALA A 7 0.23 -8.71 6.87
C ALA A 7 0.80 -9.92 6.11
N LYS A 8 1.36 -9.70 4.93
CA LYS A 8 1.93 -10.73 4.06
C LYS A 8 3.29 -10.28 3.54
N ALA A 9 4.08 -11.23 3.08
CA ALA A 9 5.37 -10.98 2.48
C ALA A 9 5.64 -11.93 1.31
N THR A 10 6.29 -11.43 0.26
CA THR A 10 6.53 -12.14 -0.98
C THR A 10 8.03 -12.23 -1.26
N CYS A 11 8.51 -13.41 -1.64
CA CYS A 11 9.88 -13.58 -2.10
C CYS A 11 10.07 -12.95 -3.48
N LEU A 12 11.09 -12.10 -3.62
CA LEU A 12 11.39 -11.39 -4.88
C LEU A 12 11.97 -12.29 -5.98
N ASN A 13 12.41 -13.51 -5.67
CA ASN A 13 13.00 -14.44 -6.63
C ASN A 13 12.01 -15.51 -7.12
N CYS A 14 11.29 -16.15 -6.19
CA CYS A 14 10.41 -17.29 -6.52
C CYS A 14 8.91 -16.99 -6.36
N SER A 15 8.56 -15.74 -6.01
CA SER A 15 7.18 -15.28 -5.82
C SER A 15 6.38 -16.04 -4.75
N ALA A 16 7.05 -16.84 -3.92
CA ALA A 16 6.42 -17.52 -2.79
C ALA A 16 5.91 -16.50 -1.77
N LYS A 17 4.69 -16.70 -1.29
CA LYS A 17 4.02 -15.84 -0.31
C LYS A 17 4.09 -16.46 1.09
N PHE A 18 4.26 -15.61 2.08
CA PHE A 18 4.37 -15.95 3.49
C PHE A 18 3.54 -14.99 4.34
N ASP A 19 3.22 -15.40 5.57
CA ASP A 19 2.74 -14.48 6.60
C ASP A 19 3.83 -13.51 7.02
N GLY A 20 3.46 -12.26 7.29
CA GLY A 20 4.42 -11.21 7.64
C GLY A 20 5.19 -11.48 8.94
N ASP A 21 4.68 -12.32 9.82
CA ASP A 21 5.38 -12.70 11.05
C ASP A 21 6.70 -13.43 10.79
N ILE A 22 6.85 -14.09 9.62
CA ILE A 22 8.08 -14.83 9.29
C ILE A 22 9.31 -13.93 9.20
N ILE A 23 9.12 -12.66 8.84
CA ILE A 23 10.23 -11.69 8.71
C ILE A 23 10.44 -10.87 9.99
N ARG A 24 9.58 -11.03 11.00
CA ARG A 24 9.57 -10.17 12.20
C ARG A 24 10.90 -10.25 12.96
N GLU A 25 11.40 -11.45 13.21
CA GLU A 25 12.64 -11.64 13.97
C GLU A 25 13.84 -11.00 13.25
N ASP A 26 13.97 -11.24 11.95
CA ASP A 26 15.05 -10.68 11.14
C ASP A 26 14.98 -9.16 11.08
N VAL A 27 13.79 -8.58 10.88
CA VAL A 27 13.61 -7.12 10.90
C VAL A 27 14.01 -6.54 12.26
N MET A 28 13.59 -7.16 13.37
CA MET A 28 13.93 -6.68 14.72
C MET A 28 15.43 -6.81 15.03
N ALA A 29 16.07 -7.86 14.50
CA ALA A 29 17.50 -8.08 14.61
C ALA A 29 18.33 -7.30 13.57
N LYS A 30 17.70 -6.48 12.72
CA LYS A 30 18.35 -5.73 11.61
C LYS A 30 19.08 -6.65 10.61
N ARG A 31 18.55 -7.85 10.38
CA ARG A 31 19.02 -8.82 9.38
C ARG A 31 18.10 -8.85 8.15
N VAL A 32 18.65 -9.30 7.03
CA VAL A 32 17.87 -9.48 5.80
C VAL A 32 17.15 -10.83 5.84
N ALA A 33 15.81 -10.79 5.78
CA ALA A 33 14.99 -12.00 5.73
C ALA A 33 15.17 -12.77 4.41
N ARG A 34 15.68 -14.00 4.48
CA ARG A 34 15.92 -14.87 3.33
C ARG A 34 14.76 -15.83 3.10
N CYS A 35 14.51 -16.17 1.85
CA CYS A 35 13.42 -17.06 1.47
C CYS A 35 13.75 -18.51 1.84
N PRO A 36 12.94 -19.19 2.67
CA PRO A 36 13.19 -20.59 3.04
C PRO A 36 12.97 -21.57 1.88
N ARG A 37 12.22 -21.18 0.83
CA ARG A 37 11.93 -22.06 -0.32
C ARG A 37 13.04 -22.09 -1.36
N CYS A 38 13.61 -20.95 -1.71
CA CYS A 38 14.61 -20.87 -2.78
C CYS A 38 16.00 -20.49 -2.30
N THR A 39 16.17 -20.17 -0.99
CA THR A 39 17.39 -19.83 -0.24
C THR A 39 18.22 -18.65 -0.76
N VAL A 40 18.16 -18.34 -2.05
CA VAL A 40 18.83 -17.20 -2.69
C VAL A 40 18.01 -15.91 -2.59
N GLY A 41 16.68 -16.02 -2.57
CA GLY A 41 15.77 -14.88 -2.60
C GLY A 41 15.65 -14.14 -1.26
N VAL A 42 15.29 -12.86 -1.34
CA VAL A 42 14.92 -12.03 -0.18
C VAL A 42 13.40 -11.98 -0.08
N ILE A 43 12.87 -12.03 1.14
CA ILE A 43 11.44 -11.85 1.39
C ILE A 43 11.18 -10.36 1.60
N LYS A 44 10.27 -9.78 0.83
CA LYS A 44 9.81 -8.39 0.98
C LYS A 44 8.40 -8.38 1.56
N PRO A 45 8.10 -7.61 2.61
CA PRO A 45 6.70 -7.38 3.02
C PRO A 45 5.91 -6.78 1.85
N ASP A 46 4.62 -7.10 1.78
CA ASP A 46 3.69 -6.65 0.74
C ASP A 46 3.27 -5.18 0.98
N ILE A 47 4.27 -4.31 1.05
CA ILE A 47 4.17 -2.86 1.09
C ILE A 47 4.72 -2.28 -0.22
N VAL A 48 4.09 -1.22 -0.69
CA VAL A 48 4.49 -0.50 -1.91
C VAL A 48 5.68 0.38 -1.57
N PHE A 49 6.83 0.12 -2.19
CA PHE A 49 8.02 0.97 -2.11
C PHE A 49 7.93 2.13 -3.11
N PHE A 50 8.72 3.18 -2.89
CA PHE A 50 8.82 4.25 -3.86
C PHE A 50 9.25 3.72 -5.24
N GLY A 51 8.53 4.11 -6.28
CA GLY A 51 8.76 3.63 -7.65
C GLY A 51 8.00 2.35 -8.00
N GLU A 52 7.38 1.67 -7.03
CA GLU A 52 6.45 0.58 -7.31
C GLU A 52 5.03 1.11 -7.55
N ASP A 53 4.29 0.40 -8.39
CA ASP A 53 2.90 0.74 -8.70
C ASP A 53 1.99 0.42 -7.52
N LEU A 54 0.90 1.18 -7.37
CA LEU A 54 -0.14 0.79 -6.43
C LEU A 54 -0.81 -0.49 -6.95
N GLY A 55 -1.04 -1.45 -6.06
CA GLY A 55 -1.66 -2.71 -6.46
C GLY A 55 -2.99 -2.50 -7.18
N LYS A 56 -3.31 -3.38 -8.14
CA LYS A 56 -4.52 -3.30 -9.00
C LYS A 56 -5.81 -3.01 -8.23
N HIS A 57 -5.93 -3.54 -7.01
CA HIS A 57 -7.06 -3.29 -6.12
C HIS A 57 -7.34 -1.80 -5.90
N PHE A 58 -6.31 -0.96 -5.73
CA PHE A 58 -6.50 0.48 -5.56
C PHE A 58 -7.18 1.10 -6.78
N HIS A 59 -6.67 0.80 -7.97
CA HIS A 59 -7.21 1.33 -9.22
C HIS A 59 -8.65 0.87 -9.49
N THR A 60 -8.93 -0.42 -9.24
CA THR A 60 -10.28 -0.96 -9.38
C THR A 60 -11.26 -0.31 -8.42
N GLN A 61 -10.87 -0.15 -7.14
CA GLN A 61 -11.75 0.46 -6.15
C GLN A 61 -11.99 1.95 -6.45
N MET A 62 -10.94 2.69 -6.80
CA MET A 62 -11.06 4.10 -7.20
C MET A 62 -11.94 4.30 -8.44
N ALA A 63 -11.93 3.36 -9.38
CA ALA A 63 -12.78 3.45 -10.58
C ALA A 63 -14.27 3.29 -10.27
N ILE A 64 -14.61 2.59 -9.18
CA ILE A 64 -15.97 2.38 -8.71
C ILE A 64 -16.38 3.55 -7.80
N ASP A 65 -15.60 3.81 -6.76
CA ASP A 65 -15.97 4.75 -5.68
C ASP A 65 -16.08 6.21 -6.15
N LYS A 66 -15.36 6.61 -7.19
CA LYS A 66 -15.33 8.00 -7.66
C LYS A 66 -16.69 8.54 -8.08
N ASP A 67 -17.59 7.66 -8.54
CA ASP A 67 -18.90 8.01 -9.07
C ASP A 67 -20.01 7.86 -8.01
N ASP A 68 -19.76 7.08 -6.96
CA ASP A 68 -20.72 6.81 -5.87
C ASP A 68 -20.48 7.67 -4.61
N VAL A 69 -19.32 8.31 -4.48
CA VAL A 69 -18.97 9.10 -3.29
C VAL A 69 -19.80 10.39 -3.18
N ASP A 70 -20.30 10.66 -1.99
CA ASP A 70 -21.08 11.86 -1.65
C ASP A 70 -20.40 12.78 -0.63
N LEU A 71 -19.32 12.32 0.02
CA LEU A 71 -18.47 13.09 0.93
C LEU A 71 -17.04 12.54 0.92
N LEU A 72 -16.04 13.42 0.76
CA LEU A 72 -14.63 13.08 0.91
C LEU A 72 -14.06 13.64 2.22
N VAL A 73 -13.46 12.79 3.06
CA VAL A 73 -12.77 13.22 4.29
C VAL A 73 -11.30 12.81 4.24
N VAL A 74 -10.40 13.79 4.30
CA VAL A 74 -8.95 13.57 4.37
C VAL A 74 -8.49 13.83 5.80
N ILE A 75 -7.95 12.81 6.47
CA ILE A 75 -7.53 12.88 7.87
C ILE A 75 -6.04 12.56 7.98
N GLY A 76 -5.27 13.42 8.64
CA GLY A 76 -3.88 13.15 9.03
C GLY A 76 -2.92 12.87 7.87
N SER A 77 -3.21 13.41 6.68
CA SER A 77 -2.41 13.22 5.47
C SER A 77 -1.99 14.54 4.86
N SER A 78 -0.72 14.64 4.44
CA SER A 78 -0.20 15.80 3.69
C SER A 78 -0.51 15.73 2.20
N LEU A 79 -1.05 14.61 1.70
CA LEU A 79 -1.35 14.38 0.28
C LEU A 79 -0.19 14.72 -0.67
N LYS A 80 1.06 14.44 -0.28
CA LYS A 80 2.24 14.71 -1.13
C LYS A 80 2.60 13.57 -2.08
N VAL A 81 2.14 12.35 -1.80
CA VAL A 81 2.57 11.14 -2.51
C VAL A 81 1.51 10.70 -3.51
N ARG A 82 1.90 10.63 -4.79
CA ARG A 82 1.06 10.06 -5.85
C ARG A 82 0.99 8.54 -5.73
N PRO A 83 -0.11 7.92 -6.17
CA PRO A 83 -1.31 8.53 -6.78
C PRO A 83 -2.40 8.90 -5.76
N VAL A 84 -2.24 8.60 -4.46
CA VAL A 84 -3.24 8.91 -3.42
C VAL A 84 -3.55 10.41 -3.33
N SER A 85 -2.55 11.26 -3.57
CA SER A 85 -2.75 12.71 -3.63
C SER A 85 -3.70 13.21 -4.71
N LEU A 86 -4.03 12.37 -5.71
CA LEU A 86 -4.91 12.72 -6.82
C LEU A 86 -6.39 12.43 -6.52
N ILE A 87 -6.70 11.71 -5.43
CA ILE A 87 -8.07 11.33 -5.07
C ILE A 87 -9.01 12.55 -4.98
N PRO A 88 -8.66 13.66 -4.29
CA PRO A 88 -9.53 14.83 -4.20
C PRO A 88 -9.87 15.47 -5.55
N PHE A 89 -9.03 15.28 -6.55
CA PHE A 89 -9.21 15.80 -7.92
C PHE A 89 -9.90 14.79 -8.85
N SER A 90 -10.10 13.56 -8.40
CA SER A 90 -10.66 12.46 -9.21
C SER A 90 -12.15 12.23 -8.93
N VAL A 91 -12.69 12.82 -7.86
CA VAL A 91 -14.12 12.76 -7.49
C VAL A 91 -14.88 13.93 -8.10
N ASN A 92 -16.21 13.83 -8.15
CA ASN A 92 -17.07 14.91 -8.66
C ASN A 92 -16.84 16.23 -7.87
N PRO A 93 -16.65 17.38 -8.53
CA PRO A 93 -16.42 18.67 -7.86
C PRO A 93 -17.53 19.13 -6.90
N ASN A 94 -18.75 18.62 -7.06
CA ASN A 94 -19.87 18.94 -6.17
C ASN A 94 -19.83 18.15 -4.85
N VAL A 95 -19.00 17.11 -4.76
CA VAL A 95 -18.84 16.32 -3.54
C VAL A 95 -18.11 17.18 -2.50
N PRO A 96 -18.72 17.43 -1.32
CA PRO A 96 -18.06 18.15 -0.24
C PRO A 96 -16.76 17.46 0.17
N GLN A 97 -15.73 18.27 0.46
CA GLN A 97 -14.41 17.77 0.87
C GLN A 97 -14.01 18.39 2.21
N ILE A 98 -13.68 17.54 3.19
CA ILE A 98 -13.28 17.94 4.53
C ILE A 98 -11.82 17.53 4.76
N LEU A 99 -10.99 18.48 5.22
CA LEU A 99 -9.60 18.23 5.62
C LEU A 99 -9.46 18.38 7.13
N ILE A 100 -9.02 17.31 7.80
CA ILE A 100 -8.67 17.30 9.21
C ILE A 100 -7.17 16.99 9.32
N ASN A 101 -6.36 18.03 9.45
CA ASN A 101 -4.92 17.91 9.56
C ASN A 101 -4.35 18.91 10.58
N ARG A 102 -3.14 18.64 11.08
CA ARG A 102 -2.43 19.52 12.02
C ARG A 102 -1.81 20.73 11.31
#